data_AF-A0AAD5K596-F1
#
_entry.id   AF-A0AAD5K596-F1
#
_cell.length_a   1.000
_cell.length_b   1.000
_cell.length_c   1.000
_cell.angle_alpha   90.00
_cell.angle_beta   90.00
_cell.angle_gamma   90.00
#
_symmetry.space_group_name_H-M   'P 1'
#
loop_
_entity.id
_entity.type
_entity.pdbx_description
1 polymer ?
#
loop_
_entity_poly.entity_id
_entity_poly.type
_entity_poly.pdbx_seq_one_letter_code
_entity_poly.pdbx_strand_id
1 'polypeptide(L)' 'VFYDGVKFACLSCIRGHRSSNCNHVDRPLMEVRKKGRPVSQCAYCRDLRKTKQIHAKCVC' A
#
# COMPACT_ATOMS: atom_id res chain seq x y z
N VAL A 1 -12.56 -0.90 7.53
CA VAL A 1 -12.60 -1.46 8.90
C VAL A 1 -11.27 -2.17 9.17
N PHE A 2 -10.64 -1.93 10.31
CA PHE A 2 -9.45 -2.67 10.76
C PHE A 2 -9.87 -3.58 11.92
N TYR A 3 -9.59 -4.86 11.82
CA TYR A 3 -9.83 -5.83 12.89
C TYR A 3 -8.56 -6.65 13.06
N ASP A 4 -8.04 -6.69 14.27
CA ASP A 4 -6.85 -7.46 14.65
C ASP A 4 -5.59 -7.18 13.80
N GLY A 5 -5.40 -5.90 13.41
CA GLY A 5 -4.28 -5.48 12.56
C GLY A 5 -4.45 -5.80 11.07
N VAL A 6 -5.55 -6.45 10.69
CA VAL A 6 -5.90 -6.80 9.31
C VAL A 6 -6.98 -5.85 8.80
N LYS A 7 -6.79 -5.35 7.58
CA LYS A 7 -7.75 -4.43 6.94
C LYS A 7 -8.80 -5.22 6.20
N PHE A 8 -10.07 -4.92 6.39
CA PHE A 8 -11.18 -5.55 5.69
C PHE A 8 -11.97 -4.54 4.84
N ALA A 9 -12.35 -4.97 3.63
CA ALA A 9 -13.18 -4.20 2.73
C ALA A 9 -13.97 -5.09 1.76
N CYS A 10 -15.03 -4.52 1.18
CA CYS A 10 -15.87 -5.19 0.19
C CYS A 10 -15.11 -5.42 -1.14
N LEU A 11 -15.47 -6.46 -1.91
CA LEU A 11 -14.85 -6.76 -3.21
C LEU A 11 -14.84 -5.57 -4.17
N SER A 12 -15.98 -4.89 -4.34
CA SER A 12 -16.11 -3.71 -5.20
C SER A 12 -15.22 -2.55 -4.72
N CYS A 13 -15.04 -2.42 -3.42
CA CYS A 13 -14.24 -1.38 -2.78
C CYS A 13 -12.75 -1.64 -2.98
N ILE A 14 -12.34 -2.92 -2.88
CA ILE A 14 -10.97 -3.37 -3.15
C ILE A 14 -10.61 -3.10 -4.61
N ARG A 15 -11.44 -3.59 -5.55
CA ARG A 15 -11.23 -3.37 -7.00
C ARG A 15 -11.28 -1.90 -7.38
N GLY A 16 -12.18 -1.13 -6.77
CA GLY A 16 -12.34 0.30 -7.02
C GLY A 16 -11.34 1.20 -6.30
N HIS A 17 -10.32 0.65 -5.61
CA HIS A 17 -9.35 1.41 -4.82
C HIS A 17 -9.95 2.28 -3.69
N ARG A 18 -11.20 2.00 -3.28
CA ARG A 18 -11.95 2.70 -2.21
C ARG A 18 -11.94 1.93 -0.88
N SER A 19 -11.08 0.92 -0.74
CA SER A 19 -11.00 0.05 0.44
C SER A 19 -10.68 0.78 1.74
N SER A 20 -10.12 1.99 1.69
CA SER A 20 -9.89 2.84 2.87
C SER A 20 -11.17 3.39 3.50
N ASN A 21 -12.23 3.59 2.71
CA ASN A 21 -13.50 4.17 3.17
C ASN A 21 -14.67 3.18 2.98
N CYS A 22 -14.38 1.88 2.99
CA CYS A 22 -15.42 0.87 2.86
C CYS A 22 -16.23 0.75 4.17
N ASN A 23 -17.48 1.19 4.13
CA ASN A 23 -18.46 1.12 5.23
C ASN A 23 -19.73 0.33 4.86
N HIS A 24 -19.67 -0.51 3.83
CA HIS A 24 -20.82 -1.33 3.41
C HIS A 24 -21.02 -2.46 4.43
N VAL A 25 -22.26 -2.62 4.90
CA VAL A 25 -22.67 -3.66 5.87
C VAL A 25 -23.38 -4.83 5.20
N ASP A 26 -23.89 -4.56 4.00
CA ASP A 26 -24.65 -5.42 3.11
C ASP A 26 -23.77 -6.36 2.26
N ARG A 27 -22.45 -6.21 2.28
CA ARG A 27 -21.53 -6.90 1.38
C ARG A 27 -20.52 -7.75 2.14
N PRO A 28 -20.14 -8.92 1.60
CA PRO A 28 -19.08 -9.72 2.19
C PRO A 28 -17.76 -8.93 2.22
N LEU A 29 -17.18 -8.84 3.42
CA LEU A 29 -15.89 -8.21 3.67
C LEU A 29 -14.78 -9.25 3.47
N MET A 30 -13.73 -8.87 2.74
CA MET A 30 -12.55 -9.70 2.58
C MET A 30 -11.31 -8.99 3.11
N GLU A 31 -10.32 -9.78 3.53
CA GLU A 31 -9.02 -9.27 3.94
C GLU A 31 -8.35 -8.54 2.76
N VAL A 32 -7.93 -7.31 3.01
CA VAL A 32 -7.13 -6.48 2.12
C VAL A 32 -5.68 -6.69 2.49
N ARG A 33 -4.94 -7.43 1.65
CA ARG A 33 -3.50 -7.62 1.84
C ARG A 33 -2.77 -6.28 1.85
N LYS A 34 -1.64 -6.22 2.56
CA LYS A 34 -0.81 -5.01 2.66
C LYS A 34 -0.44 -4.52 1.25
N LYS A 35 -0.79 -3.27 0.96
CA LYS A 35 -0.44 -2.59 -0.28
C LYS A 35 1.03 -2.17 -0.20
N GLY A 36 1.84 -2.60 -1.16
CA GLY A 36 3.20 -2.10 -1.31
C GLY A 36 3.82 -2.62 -2.59
N ARG A 37 4.25 -1.70 -3.47
CA ARG A 37 5.20 -2.07 -4.51
C ARG A 37 6.51 -2.43 -3.80
N PRO A 38 7.20 -3.52 -4.17
CA PRO A 38 8.55 -3.75 -3.67
C PRO A 38 9.40 -2.50 -3.95
N VAL A 39 10.30 -2.19 -3.01
CA VAL A 39 11.21 -1.07 -3.18
C VAL A 39 12.07 -1.33 -4.41
N SER A 40 11.99 -0.44 -5.41
CA SER A 40 12.75 -0.56 -6.64
C SER A 40 14.11 0.13 -6.58
N GLN A 41 14.58 0.46 -5.37
CA GLN A 41 15.85 1.11 -5.11
C GLN A 41 16.51 0.37 -3.96
N CYS A 42 17.82 0.15 -4.07
CA CYS A 42 18.62 -0.35 -2.96
C CYS A 42 18.63 0.68 -1.81
N ALA A 43 19.03 0.22 -0.61
CA ALA A 43 19.09 1.06 0.57
C ALA A 43 19.96 2.31 0.36
N TYR A 44 21.14 2.13 -0.27
CA TYR A 44 22.08 3.20 -0.55
C TYR A 44 21.48 4.32 -1.42
N CYS A 45 20.87 3.98 -2.56
CA CYS A 45 20.26 4.97 -3.45
C CYS A 45 19.07 5.69 -2.81
N ARG A 46 18.34 4.99 -1.93
CA ARG A 46 17.25 5.59 -1.18
C ARG A 46 17.75 6.60 -0.15
N ASP A 47 18.86 6.31 0.52
CA ASP A 47 19.45 7.22 1.49
C ASP A 47 20.02 8.47 0.81
N LEU A 48 20.68 8.34 -0.35
CA LEU A 48 21.13 9.48 -1.15
C LEU A 48 19.99 10.44 -1.52
N ARG A 49 18.78 9.93 -1.79
CA ARG A 49 17.60 10.79 -2.01
C ARG A 49 17.21 11.56 -0.76
N LYS A 50 17.21 10.93 0.41
CA LYS A 50 16.81 11.58 1.66
C LYS A 50 17.83 12.59 2.16
N THR A 51 19.10 12.20 2.16
CA THR A 51 20.17 13.00 2.79
C THR A 51 20.73 14.05 1.84
N LYS A 52 20.76 13.76 0.53
CA LYS A 52 21.40 14.63 -0.47
C LYS A 52 20.45 15.11 -1.56
N GLN A 53 19.16 14.73 -1.53
CA GLN A 53 18.17 15.09 -2.57
C GLN A 53 18.59 14.66 -3.98
N ILE A 54 19.36 13.57 -4.11
CA ILE A 54 19.85 13.08 -5.40
C ILE A 54 18.83 12.13 -6.03
N HIS A 55 18.17 12.56 -7.10
CA HIS A 55 17.12 11.78 -7.78
C HIS A 55 17.61 10.96 -8.99
N ALA A 56 18.69 10.20 -8.81
CA ALA A 56 19.17 9.27 -9.84
C ALA A 56 18.31 8.00 -9.93
N LYS A 57 18.32 7.35 -11.10
CA LYS A 57 17.77 5.99 -11.30
C LYS A 57 18.74 4.99 -10.65
N CYS A 58 18.24 4.11 -9.77
CA CYS A 58 19.05 2.99 -9.27
C CYS A 58 19.20 1.98 -10.42
N VAL A 59 20.45 1.67 -10.74
CA VAL A 59 20.89 0.65 -11.70
C VAL A 59 21.62 -0.51 -11.02
N CYS A 60 21.71 -0.40 -9.69
CA CYS A 60 21.63 -1.50 -8.75
C CYS A 60 20.26 -2.20 -8.85
#